data_AF-A0A8B8FPV5-F1
#
_entry.id   AF-A0A8B8FPV5-F1
#
_cell.length_a   1.000
_cell.length_b   1.000
_cell.length_c   1.000
_cell.angle_alpha   90.00
_cell.angle_beta   90.00
_cell.angle_gamma   90.00
#
_symmetry.space_group_name_H-M   'P 1'
#
loop_
_entity.id
_entity.type
_entity.pdbx_description
1 polymer ?
#
loop_
_entity_poly.entity_id
_entity_poly.type
_entity_poly.pdbx_seq_one_letter_code
_entity_poly.pdbx_strand_id
1 'polypeptide(L)'
;MKSYYKCSRLIVLANTVFCSSIIITMTFTFIVTFSSSELSSVFYLVKIASTDLYVCFQIYLYCKLFENLNNKKDSVNFSIYSSDWTNMNLKSKKLLLLAMNMNNVNWLQMKASPRRHVDLQQFLNVLTTCYNIISVMVNTLKK
;
A
#
# COMPACT_ATOMS: atom_id res chain seq x y z
N MET A 1 2.13 -21.02 -2.55
CA MET A 1 1.40 -19.72 -2.43
C MET A 1 1.37 -19.15 -1.01
N LYS A 2 0.94 -19.90 0.02
CA LYS A 2 0.80 -19.38 1.40
C LYS A 2 2.10 -18.78 1.98
N SER A 3 3.24 -19.44 1.75
CA SER A 3 4.57 -18.94 2.17
C SER A 3 4.99 -17.66 1.43
N TYR A 4 4.77 -17.62 0.11
CA TYR A 4 5.04 -16.43 -0.72
C TYR A 4 4.25 -15.21 -0.24
N TYR A 5 2.97 -15.38 0.07
CA TYR A 5 2.12 -14.30 0.60
C TYR A 5 2.54 -13.82 1.99
N LYS A 6 3.07 -14.72 2.83
CA LYS A 6 3.57 -14.36 4.16
C LYS A 6 4.87 -13.52 4.05
N CYS A 7 5.79 -13.93 3.18
CA CYS A 7 7.00 -13.16 2.88
C CYS A 7 6.68 -11.82 2.22
N SER A 8 5.84 -11.81 1.18
CA SER A 8 5.47 -10.57 0.49
C SER A 8 4.79 -9.58 1.44
N ARG A 9 3.95 -10.05 2.36
CA ARG A 9 3.34 -9.20 3.39
C ARG A 9 4.37 -8.54 4.30
N LEU A 10 5.36 -9.29 4.79
CA LEU A 10 6.42 -8.73 5.64
C LEU A 10 7.23 -7.68 4.90
N ILE A 11 7.58 -7.95 3.64
CA ILE A 11 8.33 -7.03 2.79
C ILE A 11 7.54 -5.74 2.56
N VAL A 12 6.25 -5.85 2.23
CA VAL A 12 5.40 -4.68 1.99
C VAL A 12 5.25 -3.81 3.24
N LEU A 13 5.02 -4.43 4.40
CA LEU A 13 4.92 -3.69 5.66
C LEU A 13 6.22 -2.98 6.01
N ALA A 14 7.36 -3.66 5.89
CA ALA A 14 8.67 -3.06 6.11
C ALA A 14 8.93 -1.89 5.15
N ASN A 15 8.60 -2.08 3.87
CA ASN A 15 8.74 -1.05 2.84
C ASN A 15 7.85 0.17 3.13
N THR A 16 6.59 -0.04 3.56
CA THR A 16 5.69 1.07 3.93
C THR A 16 6.24 1.87 5.11
N VAL A 17 6.77 1.21 6.14
CA VAL A 17 7.38 1.91 7.28
C VAL A 17 8.60 2.72 6.83
N PHE A 18 9.50 2.10 6.07
CA PHE A 18 10.71 2.74 5.58
C PHE A 18 10.40 3.97 4.70
N CYS A 19 9.50 3.83 3.73
CA CYS A 19 9.10 4.95 2.87
C CYS A 19 8.39 6.06 3.67
N SER A 20 7.55 5.71 4.64
CA SER A 20 6.89 6.72 5.49
C SER A 20 7.88 7.54 6.33
N SER A 21 8.93 6.90 6.87
CA SER A 21 9.98 7.62 7.58
C SER A 21 10.75 8.57 6.67
N ILE A 22 11.04 8.16 5.42
CA ILE A 22 11.71 9.01 4.44
C ILE A 22 10.86 10.25 4.15
N ILE A 23 9.58 10.06 3.82
CA ILE A 23 8.66 11.17 3.54
C ILE A 23 8.64 12.17 4.69
N ILE A 24 8.50 11.72 5.94
CA ILE A 24 8.47 12.62 7.11
C ILE A 24 9.77 13.41 7.24
N THR A 25 10.92 12.74 7.15
CA THR A 25 12.23 13.41 7.30
C THR A 25 12.53 14.41 6.19
N MET A 26 12.23 14.06 4.93
CA MET A 26 12.52 14.88 3.75
C MET A 26 11.57 16.07 3.61
N THR A 27 10.29 15.89 3.91
CA THR A 27 9.34 17.00 3.94
C THR A 27 9.63 17.98 5.09
N PHE A 28 10.08 17.48 6.25
CA PHE A 28 10.49 18.35 7.35
C PHE A 28 11.74 19.17 7.00
N THR A 29 12.77 18.53 6.41
CA THR A 29 13.98 19.24 5.97
C THR A 29 13.65 20.24 4.85
N PHE A 30 12.72 19.92 3.94
CA PHE A 30 12.21 20.86 2.95
C PHE A 30 11.57 22.11 3.58
N ILE A 31 10.71 21.95 4.58
CA ILE A 31 10.05 23.08 5.25
C ILE A 31 11.05 23.95 6.00
N VAL A 32 12.00 23.34 6.70
CA VAL A 32 13.05 24.08 7.44
C VAL A 32 13.93 24.84 6.47
N THR A 33 14.43 24.20 5.40
CA THR A 33 15.29 24.85 4.41
C THR A 33 14.58 25.94 3.60
N PHE A 34 13.28 25.79 3.36
CA PHE A 34 12.48 26.84 2.74
C PHE A 34 12.24 28.04 3.66
N SER A 35 12.13 27.80 4.98
CA SER A 35 11.88 28.85 5.97
C SER A 35 13.15 29.58 6.41
N SER A 36 14.28 28.87 6.46
CA SER A 36 15.59 29.50 6.64
C SER A 36 15.93 30.21 5.34
N SER A 37 15.82 31.54 5.32
CA SER A 37 16.15 32.43 4.19
C SER A 37 17.60 32.34 3.70
N GLU A 38 18.37 31.36 4.16
CA GLU A 38 19.64 30.99 3.53
C GLU A 38 19.32 30.51 2.11
N LEU A 39 20.06 31.04 1.13
CA LEU A 39 20.02 30.59 -0.26
C LEU A 39 20.55 29.15 -0.37
N SER A 40 19.80 28.19 0.16
CA SER A 40 19.89 26.82 -0.29
C SER A 40 19.64 26.85 -1.79
N SER A 41 20.59 26.33 -2.56
CA SER A 41 20.51 26.32 -4.02
C SER A 41 19.14 25.76 -4.44
N VAL A 42 18.42 26.45 -5.32
CA VAL A 42 17.11 26.00 -5.84
C VAL A 42 17.17 24.55 -6.30
N PHE A 43 18.32 24.11 -6.82
CA PHE A 43 18.60 22.73 -7.18
C PHE A 43 18.44 21.73 -6.02
N TYR A 44 18.82 22.10 -4.80
CA TYR A 44 18.67 21.26 -3.61
C TYR A 44 17.19 21.08 -3.21
N LEU A 45 16.41 22.16 -3.22
CA LEU A 45 14.97 22.09 -2.95
C LEU A 45 14.23 21.24 -3.99
N VAL A 46 14.56 21.41 -5.28
CA VAL A 46 14.02 20.58 -6.37
C VAL A 46 14.41 19.10 -6.19
N LYS A 47 15.63 18.84 -5.72
CA LYS A 47 16.10 17.47 -5.46
C LYS A 47 15.32 16.80 -4.31
N ILE A 48 15.05 17.52 -3.21
CA ILE A 48 14.24 16.98 -2.11
C ILE A 48 12.82 16.71 -2.59
N ALA A 49 12.17 17.69 -3.22
CA ALA A 49 10.80 17.56 -3.69
C ALA A 49 10.64 16.43 -4.73
N SER A 50 11.59 16.28 -5.67
CA SER A 50 11.57 15.17 -6.63
C SER A 50 11.76 13.80 -5.97
N THR A 51 12.58 13.73 -4.92
CA THR A 51 12.76 12.50 -4.14
C THR A 51 11.47 12.13 -3.39
N ASP A 52 10.79 13.09 -2.77
CA ASP A 52 9.51 12.86 -2.08
C ASP A 52 8.41 12.39 -3.04
N LEU A 53 8.31 13.01 -4.23
CA LEU A 53 7.38 12.58 -5.27
C LEU A 53 7.68 11.17 -5.76
N TYR A 54 8.96 10.83 -5.95
CA TYR A 54 9.38 9.48 -6.36
C TYR A 54 8.96 8.43 -5.33
N VAL A 55 9.22 8.66 -4.05
CA VAL A 55 8.84 7.73 -2.97
C VAL A 55 7.31 7.60 -2.87
N CYS A 56 6.57 8.70 -2.99
CA CYS A 56 5.11 8.66 -3.00
C CYS A 56 4.56 7.84 -4.18
N PHE A 57 5.13 8.02 -5.37
CA PHE A 57 4.76 7.26 -6.56
C PHE A 57 5.07 5.77 -6.40
N GLN A 58 6.21 5.43 -5.78
CA GLN A 58 6.57 4.04 -5.50
C GLN A 58 5.53 3.35 -4.59
N ILE A 59 5.14 3.99 -3.47
CA ILE A 59 4.12 3.42 -2.58
C ILE A 59 2.77 3.31 -3.30
N TYR A 60 2.38 4.33 -4.08
CA TYR A 60 1.15 4.32 -4.86
C TYR A 60 1.09 3.12 -5.82
N LEU A 61 2.17 2.88 -6.58
CA LEU A 61 2.24 1.75 -7.49
C LEU A 61 2.09 0.42 -6.75
N TYR A 62 2.78 0.23 -5.62
CA TYR A 62 2.64 -0.99 -4.83
C TYR A 62 1.20 -1.19 -4.34
N CYS A 63 0.58 -0.17 -3.74
CA CYS A 63 -0.80 -0.24 -3.27
C CYS A 63 -1.78 -0.58 -4.40
N LYS A 64 -1.64 0.07 -5.57
CA LYS A 64 -2.49 -0.20 -6.74
C LYS A 64 -2.33 -1.62 -7.28
N LEU A 65 -1.09 -2.12 -7.31
CA LEU A 65 -0.80 -3.48 -7.78
C LEU A 65 -1.47 -4.53 -6.88
N PHE A 66 -1.36 -4.35 -5.55
CA PHE A 66 -2.00 -5.25 -4.59
C PHE A 66 -3.53 -5.17 -4.61
N GLU A 67 -4.11 -3.98 -4.75
CA GLU A 67 -5.54 -3.79 -4.94
C GLU A 67 -6.03 -4.53 -6.19
N ASN A 68 -5.36 -4.36 -7.33
CA ASN A 68 -5.72 -5.04 -8.58
C ASN A 68 -5.60 -6.57 -8.46
N LEU A 69 -4.59 -7.08 -7.75
CA LEU A 69 -4.42 -8.51 -7.48
C LEU A 69 -5.57 -9.06 -6.63
N ASN A 70 -5.99 -8.33 -5.60
CA ASN A 70 -7.14 -8.69 -4.77
C ASN A 70 -8.44 -8.70 -5.61
N ASN A 71 -8.69 -7.63 -6.38
CA ASN A 71 -9.88 -7.51 -7.22
C ASN A 71 -9.98 -8.63 -8.27
N LYS A 72 -8.86 -8.98 -8.92
CA LYS A 72 -8.82 -10.11 -9.86
C LYS A 72 -9.10 -11.45 -9.17
N LYS A 73 -8.59 -11.65 -7.96
CA LYS A 73 -8.88 -12.86 -7.17
C LYS A 73 -10.37 -12.98 -6.86
N ASP A 74 -11.00 -11.89 -6.43
CA ASP A 74 -12.42 -11.88 -6.08
C ASP A 74 -13.29 -12.10 -7.33
N SER A 75 -12.89 -11.52 -8.47
CA SER A 75 -13.52 -11.77 -9.76
C SER A 75 -13.47 -13.25 -10.19
N VAL A 76 -12.37 -13.96 -9.93
CA VAL A 76 -12.27 -15.41 -10.21
C VAL A 76 -13.22 -16.23 -9.33
N ASN A 77 -13.34 -15.89 -8.04
CA ASN A 77 -14.30 -16.57 -7.17
C ASN A 77 -15.74 -16.31 -7.60
N PHE A 78 -16.03 -15.06 -7.99
CA PHE A 78 -17.34 -14.68 -8.50
C PHE A 78 -17.68 -15.41 -9.80
N SER A 79 -16.75 -15.51 -10.75
CA SER A 79 -16.99 -16.21 -12.02
C SER A 79 -17.21 -17.71 -11.85
N ILE A 80 -16.48 -18.34 -10.93
CA ILE A 80 -16.71 -19.74 -10.54
C ILE A 80 -18.11 -19.89 -9.92
N TYR A 81 -18.52 -18.96 -9.04
CA TYR A 81 -19.84 -19.00 -8.42
C TYR A 81 -20.98 -18.80 -9.43
N SER A 82 -20.80 -17.90 -10.40
CA SER A 82 -21.78 -17.60 -11.44
C SER A 82 -21.79 -18.62 -12.59
N SER A 83 -20.92 -19.63 -12.57
CA SER A 83 -20.91 -20.69 -13.58
C SER A 83 -22.09 -21.66 -13.39
N ASP A 84 -22.46 -22.41 -14.42
CA ASP A 84 -23.51 -23.46 -14.36
C ASP A 84 -23.05 -24.71 -13.59
N TRP A 85 -22.42 -24.52 -12.43
CA TRP A 85 -21.82 -25.57 -11.61
C TRP A 85 -22.85 -26.63 -11.18
N THR A 86 -24.15 -26.29 -11.12
CA THR A 86 -25.25 -27.21 -10.82
C THR A 86 -25.40 -28.32 -11.85
N ASN A 87 -25.19 -28.00 -13.14
CA ASN A 87 -25.30 -28.93 -14.26
C ASN A 87 -23.99 -29.68 -14.55
N MET A 88 -22.90 -29.37 -13.84
CA MET A 88 -21.61 -30.03 -14.03
C MET A 88 -21.54 -31.42 -13.37
N ASN A 89 -20.64 -32.27 -13.88
CA ASN A 89 -20.35 -33.57 -13.30
C ASN A 89 -19.68 -33.46 -11.91
N LEU A 90 -19.71 -34.55 -11.15
CA LEU A 90 -19.20 -34.58 -9.77
C LEU A 90 -17.70 -34.20 -9.67
N LYS A 91 -16.91 -34.55 -10.70
CA LYS A 91 -15.48 -34.26 -10.76
C LYS A 91 -15.22 -32.76 -10.89
N SER A 92 -15.92 -32.08 -11.80
CA SER A 92 -15.84 -30.64 -12.00
C SER A 92 -16.34 -29.87 -10.78
N LYS A 93 -17.43 -30.32 -10.14
CA LYS A 93 -17.92 -29.74 -8.87
C LYS A 93 -16.86 -29.79 -7.77
N LYS A 94 -16.19 -30.94 -7.60
CA LYS A 94 -15.08 -31.08 -6.64
C LYS A 94 -13.90 -30.17 -6.99
N LEU A 95 -13.57 -30.04 -8.27
CA LEU A 95 -12.51 -29.14 -8.73
C LEU A 95 -12.83 -27.67 -8.44
N LEU A 96 -14.06 -27.22 -8.74
CA LEU A 96 -14.51 -25.85 -8.46
C LEU A 96 -14.50 -25.56 -6.97
N LEU A 97 -14.97 -26.50 -6.13
CA LEU A 97 -14.92 -26.37 -4.69
C LEU A 97 -13.48 -26.25 -4.16
N LEU A 98 -12.56 -27.06 -4.70
CA LEU A 98 -11.14 -26.95 -4.39
C LEU A 98 -10.57 -25.60 -4.84
N ALA A 99 -10.93 -25.12 -6.04
CA ALA A 99 -10.50 -23.83 -6.56
C ALA A 99 -11.01 -22.66 -5.70
N MET A 100 -12.28 -22.68 -5.28
CA MET A 100 -12.83 -21.69 -4.34
C MET A 100 -12.13 -21.74 -2.98
N ASN A 101 -11.90 -22.93 -2.42
CA ASN A 101 -11.19 -23.07 -1.15
C ASN A 101 -9.73 -22.59 -1.25
N MET A 102 -9.05 -22.92 -2.36
CA MET A 102 -7.71 -22.43 -2.68
C MET A 102 -7.68 -20.93 -3.01
N ASN A 103 -8.81 -20.33 -3.36
CA ASN A 103 -8.91 -18.90 -3.59
C ASN A 103 -9.59 -18.14 -2.46
N ASN A 104 -9.99 -18.83 -1.38
CA ASN A 104 -10.80 -18.26 -0.32
C ASN A 104 -10.23 -16.91 0.16
N VAL A 105 -11.08 -15.90 0.04
CA VAL A 105 -10.77 -14.47 0.18
C VAL A 105 -10.15 -14.17 1.55
N ASN A 106 -10.53 -14.94 2.57
CA ASN A 106 -10.13 -14.67 3.95
C ASN A 106 -8.67 -14.98 4.29
N TRP A 107 -8.01 -15.90 3.56
CA TRP A 107 -6.65 -16.33 3.89
C TRP A 107 -5.55 -15.71 3.01
N LEU A 108 -5.94 -15.09 1.89
CA LEU A 108 -5.03 -14.55 0.89
C LEU A 108 -5.15 -13.05 0.68
N GLN A 109 -6.14 -12.37 1.24
CA GLN A 109 -6.11 -10.90 1.27
C GLN A 109 -4.85 -10.47 2.03
N MET A 110 -3.98 -9.70 1.36
CA MET A 110 -2.85 -9.04 2.01
C MET A 110 -3.39 -7.97 2.96
N LYS A 111 -3.75 -8.43 4.16
CA LYS A 111 -4.12 -7.59 5.29
C LYS A 111 -2.82 -7.15 5.95
N ALA A 112 -2.50 -5.86 5.87
CA ALA A 112 -1.40 -5.24 6.60
C ALA A 112 -1.56 -5.42 8.13
N SER A 113 -2.80 -5.47 8.58
CA SER A 113 -3.21 -5.72 9.97
C SER A 113 -4.61 -6.35 9.94
N PRO A 114 -5.08 -7.06 10.99
CA PRO A 114 -6.46 -7.58 11.05
C PRO A 114 -7.55 -6.56 10.69
N ARG A 115 -7.27 -5.26 10.85
CA ARG A 115 -8.16 -4.14 10.50
C ARG A 115 -7.74 -3.31 9.28
N ARG A 116 -6.55 -3.51 8.69
CA ARG A 116 -6.04 -2.66 7.59
C ARG A 116 -5.71 -3.53 6.38
N HIS A 117 -6.43 -3.30 5.28
CA HIS A 117 -6.18 -3.94 4.00
C HIS A 117 -5.08 -3.16 3.27
N VAL A 118 -4.14 -3.87 2.64
CA VAL A 118 -3.16 -3.23 1.74
C VAL A 118 -3.90 -2.83 0.48
N ASP A 119 -4.32 -1.57 0.48
CA ASP A 119 -5.15 -0.97 -0.55
C ASP A 119 -4.77 0.51 -0.69
N LEU A 120 -5.31 1.19 -1.70
CA LEU A 120 -5.17 2.62 -1.91
C LEU A 120 -5.56 3.42 -0.67
N GLN A 121 -6.55 2.94 0.10
CA GLN A 121 -6.92 3.53 1.39
C GLN A 121 -5.77 3.53 2.40
N GLN A 122 -4.91 2.49 2.39
CA GLN A 122 -3.75 2.44 3.26
C GLN A 122 -2.70 3.49 2.87
N PHE A 123 -2.52 3.74 1.57
CA PHE A 123 -1.66 4.82 1.09
C PHE A 123 -2.13 6.19 1.58
N LEU A 124 -3.43 6.48 1.43
CA LEU A 124 -4.02 7.73 1.92
C LEU A 124 -3.83 7.89 3.43
N ASN A 125 -4.08 6.83 4.21
CA ASN A 125 -3.89 6.85 5.65
C ASN A 125 -2.42 7.12 6.04
N VAL A 126 -1.46 6.60 5.28
CA VAL A 126 -0.02 6.87 5.51
C VAL A 126 0.27 8.35 5.23
N LEU A 127 -0.17 8.90 4.11
CA LEU A 127 0.02 10.32 3.79
C LEU A 127 -0.60 11.24 4.85
N THR A 128 -1.83 10.95 5.27
CA THR A 128 -2.51 11.71 6.35
C THR A 128 -1.72 11.64 7.65
N THR A 129 -1.16 10.48 8.00
CA THR A 129 -0.35 10.32 9.21
C THR A 129 0.95 11.12 9.11
N CYS A 130 1.65 11.05 7.96
CA CYS A 130 2.84 11.85 7.71
C CYS A 130 2.54 13.35 7.84
N TYR A 131 1.48 13.82 7.19
CA TYR A 131 1.04 15.22 7.26
C TYR A 131 0.75 15.67 8.70
N ASN A 132 0.03 14.86 9.48
CA ASN A 132 -0.28 15.19 10.87
C ASN A 132 1.00 15.32 11.72
N ILE A 133 1.97 14.41 11.54
CA ILE A 133 3.25 14.46 12.24
C ILE A 133 4.03 15.72 11.86
N ILE A 134 4.12 16.02 10.55
CA ILE A 134 4.78 17.23 10.04
C ILE A 134 4.11 18.49 10.59
N SER A 135 2.79 18.55 10.60
CA SER A 135 2.02 19.68 11.13
C SER A 135 2.36 19.95 12.60
N VAL A 136 2.43 18.90 13.42
CA VAL A 136 2.84 19.02 14.84
C VAL A 136 4.29 19.52 14.94
N MET A 137 5.23 18.94 14.19
CA MET A 137 6.65 19.34 14.23
C MET A 137 6.86 20.81 13.83
N VAL A 138 6.17 21.27 12.78
CA VAL A 138 6.24 22.66 12.33
C VAL A 138 5.63 23.62 13.36
N ASN A 139 4.51 23.23 13.99
CA ASN A 139 3.90 24.05 15.03
C ASN A 139 4.76 24.15 16.29
N THR A 140 5.49 23.10 16.65
CA THR A 140 6.46 23.16 17.78
C THR A 140 7.66 24.04 17.49
N LEU A 141 8.04 24.23 16.22
CA LEU A 141 9.16 25.11 15.84
C LEU A 141 8.79 26.60 15.89
N LYS A 142 7.50 26.92 15.75
CA LYS A 142 6.97 28.30 15.77
C LYS A 142 6.71 28.84 17.19
N LYS A 143 6.85 28.01 18.22
CA LYS A 143 6.52 28.32 19.60
C LYS A 143 7.78 28.55 20.41
#